data_AF-A0A7Z0GNA5-F1
#
_entry.id   AF-A0A7Z0GNA5-F1
#
_cell.length_a   1.000
_cell.length_b   1.000
_cell.length_c   1.000
_cell.angle_alpha   90.00
_cell.angle_beta   90.00
_cell.angle_gamma   90.00
#
_symmetry.space_group_name_H-M   'P 1'
#
loop_
_entity.id
_entity.type
_entity.pdbx_description
1 polymer ?
#
loop_
_entity_poly.entity_id
_entity_poly.type
_entity_poly.pdbx_seq_one_letter_code
_entity_poly.pdbx_strand_id
1 'polypeptide(L)'
;MDDRRRYGSTLGSSSAGSAHTGRTRPGLRRRRRAVAFAAPLLGALLLSGCAGGGEQDAPEPDEDPVTTAPGPSPQGPDDDGAADETQGPDDMTDPDEPDSDVAQTDLEDSGDGDTGVPEPTPQQVEETPELIEEVQATWEAYEELSETELEVMFYSGNLSCYGVRTVVEEDAEEVRIATVSGRLPEAADQPCTQEALYVSVVVELEEPLGDREVVELPDVELN
;
A
#
# COMPACT_ATOMS: atom_id res chain seq x y z
N MET A 1 15.87 -42.27 -50.51
CA MET A 1 15.25 -41.29 -51.42
C MET A 1 15.08 -40.02 -50.61
N ASP A 2 16.14 -39.20 -50.50
CA ASP A 2 16.44 -38.07 -51.40
C ASP A 2 15.42 -36.94 -51.26
N ASP A 3 15.76 -35.66 -51.15
CA ASP A 3 17.02 -34.94 -50.95
C ASP A 3 16.56 -33.48 -50.72
N ARG A 4 17.33 -32.76 -49.91
CA ARG A 4 17.49 -31.29 -49.84
C ARG A 4 16.45 -30.39 -50.53
N ARG A 5 16.02 -29.37 -49.77
CA ARG A 5 16.30 -27.98 -50.18
C ARG A 5 16.78 -27.12 -49.01
N ARG A 6 17.96 -26.56 -49.26
CA ARG A 6 18.78 -25.69 -48.44
C ARG A 6 18.79 -24.32 -49.14
N TYR A 7 18.94 -23.28 -48.32
CA TYR A 7 19.45 -21.94 -48.61
C TYR A 7 18.57 -20.88 -49.27
N GLY A 8 18.62 -19.69 -48.65
CA GLY A 8 18.19 -18.43 -49.23
C GLY A 8 18.35 -17.25 -48.27
N SER A 9 19.56 -17.08 -47.72
CA SER A 9 19.96 -15.87 -47.00
C SER A 9 20.04 -14.70 -47.98
N THR A 10 19.34 -13.59 -47.70
CA THR A 10 19.61 -12.30 -48.33
C THR A 10 19.88 -11.28 -47.25
N LEU A 11 21.17 -10.95 -47.14
CA LEU A 11 21.68 -9.72 -46.57
C LEU A 11 21.04 -8.53 -47.29
N GLY A 12 20.48 -7.60 -46.52
CA GLY A 12 20.01 -6.30 -46.99
C GLY A 12 20.53 -5.22 -46.06
N SER A 13 21.83 -4.95 -46.16
CA SER A 13 22.45 -3.77 -45.58
C SER A 13 22.08 -2.55 -46.44
N SER A 14 21.47 -1.53 -45.84
CA SER A 14 21.44 -0.19 -46.42
C SER A 14 21.57 0.84 -45.31
N SER A 15 22.83 1.19 -45.06
CA SER A 15 23.25 2.45 -44.49
C SER A 15 22.96 3.59 -45.48
N ALA A 16 22.20 4.59 -45.07
CA ALA A 16 22.31 5.95 -45.59
C ALA A 16 21.96 6.93 -44.47
N GLY A 17 23.00 7.56 -43.95
CA GLY A 17 22.86 8.71 -43.08
C GLY A 17 22.23 9.88 -43.85
N SER A 18 21.44 10.67 -43.14
CA SER A 18 21.28 12.08 -43.43
C SER A 18 21.19 12.82 -42.11
N ALA A 19 22.31 13.47 -41.79
CA ALA A 19 22.36 14.54 -40.81
C ALA A 19 21.42 15.66 -41.28
N HIS A 20 20.38 15.93 -40.50
CA HIS A 20 19.68 17.20 -40.53
C HIS A 20 20.05 17.98 -39.28
N THR A 21 21.16 18.72 -39.40
CA THR A 21 21.40 19.93 -38.63
C THR A 21 20.31 20.94 -39.00
N GLY A 22 19.37 21.16 -38.08
CA GLY A 22 18.13 21.85 -38.38
C GLY A 22 17.54 22.61 -37.20
N ARG A 23 18.33 23.50 -36.61
CA ARG A 23 17.89 24.76 -35.99
C ARG A 23 16.82 24.63 -34.90
N THR A 24 17.31 24.55 -33.67
CA THR A 24 16.66 25.04 -32.44
C THR A 24 15.81 26.28 -32.74
N ARG A 25 14.49 26.13 -32.65
CA ARG A 25 13.56 27.25 -32.55
C ARG A 25 13.35 27.49 -31.05
N PRO A 26 13.79 28.62 -30.47
CA PRO A 26 13.31 29.02 -29.17
C PRO A 26 11.82 29.35 -29.31
N GLY A 27 10.98 28.39 -28.90
CA GLY A 27 9.55 28.61 -28.72
C GLY A 27 9.38 29.70 -27.67
N LEU A 28 8.93 30.87 -28.14
CA LEU A 28 8.63 32.03 -27.34
C LEU A 28 7.73 31.63 -26.17
N ARG A 29 8.28 31.74 -24.96
CA ARG A 29 7.55 31.69 -23.68
C ARG A 29 6.31 32.56 -23.80
N ARG A 30 5.15 31.93 -23.98
CA ARG A 30 3.86 32.60 -23.92
C ARG A 30 3.66 32.95 -22.45
N ARG A 31 4.05 34.16 -22.08
CA ARG A 31 3.74 34.79 -20.78
C ARG A 31 2.22 34.80 -20.63
N ARG A 32 1.64 33.72 -20.09
CA ARG A 32 0.26 33.74 -19.60
C ARG A 32 0.30 34.63 -18.36
N ARG A 33 -0.48 35.71 -18.45
CA ARG A 33 -0.60 36.73 -17.42
C ARG A 33 -1.12 36.04 -16.16
N ALA A 34 -0.34 36.05 -15.09
CA ALA A 34 -0.85 35.79 -13.75
C ALA A 34 -1.96 36.80 -13.49
N VAL A 35 -3.20 36.33 -13.49
CA VAL A 35 -4.32 37.11 -12.97
C VAL A 35 -4.23 36.95 -11.47
N ALA A 36 -3.52 37.89 -10.83
CA ALA A 36 -3.59 38.07 -9.39
C ALA A 36 -5.04 38.41 -9.04
N PHE A 37 -5.80 37.43 -8.53
CA PHE A 37 -7.07 37.73 -7.89
C PHE A 37 -6.78 38.33 -6.53
N ALA A 38 -7.00 39.63 -6.46
CA ALA A 38 -6.91 40.44 -5.27
C ALA A 38 -7.89 39.94 -4.20
N ALA A 39 -7.37 39.65 -3.01
CA ALA A 39 -8.16 39.49 -1.80
C ALA A 39 -8.82 40.82 -1.40
N PRO A 40 -10.12 40.85 -1.09
CA PRO A 40 -10.71 41.96 -0.36
C PRO A 40 -10.65 41.69 1.15
N LEU A 41 -9.70 42.36 1.81
CA LEU A 41 -9.85 42.76 3.22
C LEU A 41 -10.92 43.85 3.27
N LEU A 42 -12.05 43.60 3.97
CA LEU A 42 -12.99 44.56 4.59
C LEU A 42 -14.25 43.76 5.02
N GLY A 43 -14.72 43.76 6.27
CA GLY A 43 -14.38 44.62 7.38
C GLY A 43 -15.04 44.16 8.68
N ALA A 44 -14.51 44.70 9.77
CA ALA A 44 -15.08 44.61 11.11
C ALA A 44 -16.41 45.39 11.18
N LEU A 45 -17.46 44.76 11.71
CA LEU A 45 -18.66 45.41 12.18
C LEU A 45 -19.00 44.89 13.58
N LEU A 46 -18.81 45.79 14.55
CA LEU A 46 -19.17 45.68 15.96
C LEU A 46 -20.68 45.83 16.14
N LEU A 47 -21.33 44.83 16.74
CA LEU A 47 -22.66 44.90 17.40
C LEU A 47 -22.55 43.95 18.61
N SER A 48 -22.24 44.40 19.84
CA SER A 48 -23.06 45.13 20.82
C SER A 48 -24.38 44.44 21.21
N GLY A 49 -24.44 43.97 22.46
CA GLY A 49 -25.64 43.68 23.26
C GLY A 49 -26.15 42.24 23.17
N CYS A 50 -26.61 41.55 24.23
CA CYS A 50 -26.99 41.97 25.58
C CYS A 50 -26.64 40.88 26.60
N ALA A 51 -26.31 41.34 27.80
CA ALA A 51 -26.31 40.56 29.03
C ALA A 51 -27.75 40.11 29.38
N GLY A 52 -27.90 38.85 29.73
CA GLY A 52 -29.11 38.29 30.33
C GLY A 52 -28.70 37.25 31.37
N GLY A 53 -28.70 37.67 32.63
CA GLY A 53 -28.59 36.77 33.78
C GLY A 53 -29.92 36.09 34.10
N GLY A 54 -29.82 34.86 34.58
CA GLY A 54 -30.87 33.97 35.06
C GLY A 54 -30.21 32.59 35.15
N GLU A 55 -29.49 32.24 36.20
CA GLU A 55 -29.95 31.97 37.57
C GLU A 55 -30.97 30.81 37.62
N GLN A 56 -30.50 29.73 38.27
CA GLN A 56 -31.22 28.57 38.84
C GLN A 56 -31.80 27.55 37.86
N ASP A 57 -31.10 26.42 37.70
CA ASP A 57 -31.49 25.18 38.38
C ASP A 57 -30.35 24.14 38.27
N ALA A 58 -29.85 23.71 39.42
CA ALA A 58 -28.95 22.58 39.54
C ALA A 58 -29.81 21.37 39.94
N PRO A 59 -29.94 20.33 39.11
CA PRO A 59 -30.28 19.02 39.61
C PRO A 59 -29.04 18.37 40.22
N GLU A 60 -29.26 17.82 41.40
CA GLU A 60 -28.35 17.14 42.30
C GLU A 60 -27.60 15.98 41.61
N PRO A 61 -26.38 15.62 42.06
CA PRO A 61 -25.74 14.39 41.63
C PRO A 61 -26.49 13.21 42.27
N ASP A 62 -27.34 12.54 41.49
CA ASP A 62 -27.82 11.22 41.87
C ASP A 62 -26.62 10.27 41.91
N GLU A 63 -26.34 9.81 43.12
CA GLU A 63 -25.41 8.75 43.41
C GLU A 63 -25.94 7.42 42.87
N ASP A 64 -25.20 6.80 41.96
CA ASP A 64 -25.21 5.35 41.76
C ASP A 64 -23.83 4.88 41.28
N PRO A 65 -22.91 4.46 42.18
CA PRO A 65 -21.82 3.59 41.81
C PRO A 65 -22.08 2.19 42.36
N VAL A 66 -22.85 1.37 41.63
CA VAL A 66 -22.84 -0.09 41.83
C VAL A 66 -23.36 -0.81 40.59
N THR A 67 -22.44 -1.26 39.73
CA THR A 67 -22.34 -2.70 39.49
C THR A 67 -20.94 -3.03 38.98
N THR A 68 -20.08 -3.39 39.92
CA THR A 68 -18.85 -4.11 39.64
C THR A 68 -19.26 -5.47 39.06
N ALA A 69 -19.10 -5.65 37.76
CA ALA A 69 -19.02 -7.00 37.20
C ALA A 69 -17.58 -7.50 37.45
N PRO A 70 -17.34 -8.48 38.34
CA PRO A 70 -16.07 -9.18 38.33
C PRO A 70 -16.02 -10.04 37.07
N GLY A 71 -15.21 -9.62 36.09
CA GLY A 71 -14.77 -10.52 35.04
C GLY A 71 -14.02 -11.70 35.69
N PRO A 72 -14.26 -12.95 35.26
CA PRO A 72 -13.52 -14.08 35.79
C PRO A 72 -12.05 -13.94 35.38
N SER A 73 -11.16 -13.91 36.38
CA SER A 73 -9.72 -14.06 36.18
C SER A 73 -9.44 -15.38 35.44
N PRO A 74 -8.50 -15.42 34.49
CA PRO A 74 -8.01 -16.68 33.96
C PRO A 74 -7.30 -17.44 35.09
N GLN A 75 -7.85 -18.59 35.46
CA GLN A 75 -7.14 -19.57 36.27
C GLN A 75 -6.03 -20.15 35.39
N GLY A 76 -4.79 -19.90 35.78
CA GLY A 76 -3.64 -20.60 35.21
C GLY A 76 -3.77 -22.10 35.48
N PRO A 77 -3.13 -22.95 34.65
CA PRO A 77 -3.16 -24.38 34.86
C PRO A 77 -2.49 -24.73 36.20
N ASP A 78 -3.24 -25.47 37.02
CA ASP A 78 -2.75 -26.10 38.25
C ASP A 78 -1.64 -27.10 37.89
N ASP A 79 -0.45 -26.85 38.44
CA ASP A 79 0.71 -27.72 38.45
C ASP A 79 0.57 -28.63 39.68
N ASP A 80 0.03 -29.83 39.49
CA ASP A 80 0.07 -30.91 40.48
C ASP A 80 0.91 -32.05 39.93
N GLY A 81 2.17 -32.10 40.37
CA GLY A 81 3.09 -33.18 40.07
C GLY A 81 2.69 -34.51 40.73
N ALA A 82 2.98 -35.60 40.03
CA ALA A 82 3.22 -36.89 40.66
C ALA A 82 4.29 -37.65 39.88
N ALA A 83 5.43 -37.82 40.55
CA ALA A 83 6.51 -38.71 40.16
C ALA A 83 6.02 -40.16 40.15
N ASP A 84 6.42 -40.92 39.13
CA ASP A 84 6.57 -42.36 39.25
C ASP A 84 7.99 -42.72 38.79
N GLU A 85 8.86 -42.85 39.77
CA GLU A 85 10.16 -43.48 39.61
C GLU A 85 9.94 -44.98 39.48
N THR A 86 10.25 -45.55 38.31
CA THR A 86 10.71 -46.94 38.26
C THR A 86 12.11 -47.00 37.67
N GLN A 87 13.00 -47.43 38.56
CA GLN A 87 14.43 -47.71 38.46
C GLN A 87 14.86 -48.40 37.14
N GLY A 88 16.03 -47.98 36.61
CA GLY A 88 16.85 -48.71 35.62
C GLY A 88 17.42 -50.03 36.16
N PRO A 89 18.41 -50.70 35.53
CA PRO A 89 19.56 -50.15 34.75
C PRO A 89 19.69 -50.86 33.37
N ASP A 90 20.57 -50.50 32.44
CA ASP A 90 21.97 -50.96 32.29
C ASP A 90 22.53 -50.25 31.03
N ASP A 91 23.61 -49.47 31.13
CA ASP A 91 24.96 -49.87 30.68
C ASP A 91 25.06 -50.35 29.22
N MET A 92 25.39 -49.42 28.32
CA MET A 92 26.27 -49.70 27.18
C MET A 92 27.24 -48.53 27.02
N THR A 93 28.34 -48.63 27.76
CA THR A 93 29.58 -47.97 27.38
C THR A 93 30.20 -48.83 26.29
N ASP A 94 30.17 -48.38 25.03
CA ASP A 94 30.91 -49.01 23.93
C ASP A 94 32.14 -48.12 23.63
N PRO A 95 33.37 -48.57 23.95
CA PRO A 95 34.59 -47.85 23.69
C PRO A 95 35.29 -48.45 22.45
N ASP A 96 34.85 -48.06 21.26
CA ASP A 96 35.61 -48.31 20.03
C ASP A 96 35.39 -47.15 19.04
N GLU A 97 36.16 -46.07 19.25
CA GLU A 97 36.54 -45.15 18.19
C GLU A 97 37.53 -45.85 17.25
N PRO A 98 37.21 -45.96 15.95
CA PRO A 98 38.24 -45.83 14.94
C PRO A 98 38.18 -44.42 14.37
N ASP A 99 39.27 -43.67 14.60
CA ASP A 99 39.72 -42.57 13.74
C ASP A 99 39.51 -42.98 12.27
N SER A 100 38.55 -42.33 11.62
CA SER A 100 38.40 -42.36 10.18
C SER A 100 38.27 -40.92 9.73
N ASP A 101 39.44 -40.34 9.48
CA ASP A 101 39.64 -39.19 8.60
C ASP A 101 38.96 -39.45 7.25
N VAL A 102 37.67 -39.15 7.17
CA VAL A 102 37.01 -38.87 5.90
C VAL A 102 37.06 -37.37 5.71
N ALA A 103 38.06 -36.95 4.93
CA ALA A 103 38.04 -35.67 4.25
C ALA A 103 36.66 -35.53 3.57
N GLN A 104 35.79 -34.71 4.15
CA GLN A 104 34.62 -34.20 3.45
C GLN A 104 35.15 -33.15 2.49
N THR A 105 35.61 -33.63 1.34
CA THR A 105 35.79 -32.85 0.13
C THR A 105 34.46 -32.19 -0.20
N ASP A 106 34.49 -30.86 -0.24
CA ASP A 106 33.76 -30.04 -1.19
C ASP A 106 32.24 -30.28 -1.24
N LEU A 107 31.54 -29.72 -0.25
CA LEU A 107 30.21 -29.14 -0.49
C LEU A 107 30.38 -27.85 -1.31
N GLU A 108 30.96 -27.97 -2.50
CA GLU A 108 30.92 -26.92 -3.49
C GLU A 108 29.66 -27.10 -4.35
N ASP A 109 28.97 -25.97 -4.57
CA ASP A 109 27.95 -25.76 -5.59
C ASP A 109 26.57 -26.40 -5.31
N SER A 110 25.95 -25.99 -4.21
CA SER A 110 24.51 -25.74 -4.29
C SER A 110 24.37 -24.44 -5.08
N GLY A 111 24.25 -24.57 -6.40
CA GLY A 111 24.01 -23.43 -7.28
C GLY A 111 22.94 -22.53 -6.67
N ASP A 112 23.20 -21.23 -6.71
CA ASP A 112 22.28 -20.13 -6.40
C ASP A 112 21.11 -20.23 -7.40
N GLY A 113 20.30 -21.26 -7.21
CA GLY A 113 19.03 -21.40 -7.86
C GLY A 113 18.18 -20.33 -7.24
N ASP A 114 18.14 -19.18 -7.90
CA ASP A 114 17.07 -18.20 -7.79
C ASP A 114 15.76 -18.98 -7.94
N THR A 115 15.27 -19.51 -6.82
CA THR A 115 13.86 -19.88 -6.66
C THR A 115 13.13 -18.57 -6.45
N GLY A 116 13.28 -17.66 -7.41
CA GLY A 116 12.65 -16.35 -7.40
C GLY A 116 11.16 -16.61 -7.34
N VAL A 117 10.56 -16.37 -6.17
CA VAL A 117 9.12 -16.29 -6.08
C VAL A 117 8.75 -15.13 -7.00
N PRO A 118 7.92 -15.36 -8.04
CA PRO A 118 7.57 -14.29 -8.95
C PRO A 118 6.92 -13.17 -8.15
N GLU A 119 7.38 -11.93 -8.35
CA GLU A 119 6.78 -10.77 -7.72
C GLU A 119 5.30 -10.68 -8.11
N PRO A 120 4.40 -10.36 -7.16
CA PRO A 120 2.98 -10.24 -7.47
C PRO A 120 2.78 -9.09 -8.47
N THR A 121 2.08 -9.37 -9.57
CA THR A 121 1.66 -8.32 -10.51
C THR A 121 0.36 -7.70 -10.01
N PRO A 122 0.26 -6.36 -9.89
CA PRO A 122 -0.97 -5.72 -9.44
C PRO A 122 -2.07 -5.90 -10.47
N GLN A 123 -3.30 -6.14 -10.00
CA GLN A 123 -4.48 -6.06 -10.85
C GLN A 123 -4.93 -4.61 -10.94
N GLN A 124 -4.88 -4.01 -12.13
CA GLN A 124 -5.46 -2.69 -12.34
C GLN A 124 -6.97 -2.72 -12.16
N VAL A 125 -7.49 -1.76 -11.39
CA VAL A 125 -8.90 -1.60 -11.07
C VAL A 125 -9.33 -0.16 -11.27
N GLU A 126 -10.63 0.02 -11.49
CA GLU A 126 -11.25 1.33 -11.59
C GLU A 126 -11.65 1.84 -10.20
N GLU A 127 -11.68 3.15 -10.02
CA GLU A 127 -12.18 3.74 -8.78
C GLU A 127 -13.68 3.53 -8.59
N THR A 128 -14.08 3.41 -7.33
CA THR A 128 -15.44 3.24 -6.86
C THR A 128 -15.80 4.42 -5.96
N PRO A 129 -16.69 5.32 -6.39
CA PRO A 129 -16.95 6.57 -5.67
C PRO A 129 -17.82 6.39 -4.41
N GLU A 130 -18.55 5.28 -4.30
CA GLU A 130 -19.43 5.00 -3.17
C GLU A 130 -18.92 3.78 -2.41
N LEU A 131 -18.28 4.04 -1.27
CA LEU A 131 -17.78 3.03 -0.35
C LEU A 131 -18.38 3.26 1.03
N ILE A 132 -18.47 2.20 1.82
CA ILE A 132 -18.81 2.24 3.24
C ILE A 132 -17.71 1.57 4.04
N GLU A 133 -17.60 1.89 5.33
CA GLU A 133 -16.58 1.31 6.21
C GLU A 133 -15.16 1.56 5.64
N GLU A 134 -14.94 2.79 5.17
CA GLU A 134 -13.69 3.12 4.49
C GLU A 134 -12.50 3.07 5.44
N VAL A 135 -11.37 2.64 4.88
CA VAL A 135 -10.06 2.66 5.53
C VAL A 135 -9.03 3.20 4.54
N GLN A 136 -8.14 4.06 5.03
CA GLN A 136 -6.97 4.45 4.27
C GLN A 136 -6.01 3.27 4.16
N ALA A 137 -5.61 2.94 2.93
CA ALA A 137 -4.59 1.94 2.65
C ALA A 137 -3.24 2.64 2.42
N THR A 138 -2.17 2.01 2.90
CA THR A 138 -0.80 2.36 2.54
C THR A 138 -0.53 1.82 1.14
N TRP A 139 0.05 2.64 0.26
CA TRP A 139 0.49 2.17 -1.04
C TRP A 139 1.93 1.70 -1.00
N GLU A 140 2.24 0.70 -1.82
CA GLU A 140 3.53 -0.01 -1.83
C GLU A 140 4.50 0.62 -2.84
N ALA A 141 3.96 1.06 -3.97
CA ALA A 141 4.72 1.64 -5.07
C ALA A 141 3.83 2.53 -5.95
N TYR A 142 4.48 3.32 -6.81
CA TYR A 142 3.84 3.97 -7.93
C TYR A 142 4.76 3.89 -9.17
N GLU A 143 4.16 3.95 -10.36
CA GLU A 143 4.85 4.09 -11.63
C GLU A 143 4.29 5.26 -12.43
N GLU A 144 5.15 6.02 -13.11
CA GLU A 144 4.71 7.05 -14.06
C GLU A 144 4.34 6.40 -15.39
N LEU A 145 3.06 6.47 -15.76
CA LEU A 145 2.57 5.96 -17.05
C LEU A 145 2.70 7.01 -18.15
N SER A 146 2.46 8.27 -17.80
CA SER A 146 2.63 9.44 -18.67
C SER A 146 2.93 10.68 -17.84
N GLU A 147 3.18 11.82 -18.50
CA GLU A 147 3.43 13.08 -17.80
C GLU A 147 2.31 13.44 -16.79
N THR A 148 1.08 12.95 -16.98
CA THR A 148 -0.09 13.27 -16.14
C THR A 148 -0.82 12.04 -15.60
N GLU A 149 -0.23 10.86 -15.66
CA GLU A 149 -0.86 9.62 -15.17
C GLU A 149 0.13 8.82 -14.32
N LEU A 150 -0.30 8.49 -13.10
CA LEU A 150 0.44 7.61 -12.19
C LEU A 150 -0.35 6.32 -11.98
N GLU A 151 0.30 5.17 -12.05
CA GLU A 151 -0.25 3.93 -11.54
C GLU A 151 0.20 3.75 -10.09
N VAL A 152 -0.75 3.65 -9.15
CA VAL A 152 -0.46 3.50 -7.72
C VAL A 152 -0.84 2.10 -7.29
N MET A 153 0.11 1.35 -6.74
CA MET A 153 -0.03 -0.06 -6.37
C MET A 153 -0.16 -0.24 -4.85
N PHE A 154 -1.14 -1.03 -4.41
CA PHE A 154 -1.43 -1.24 -2.98
C PHE A 154 -2.23 -2.51 -2.76
N TYR A 155 -2.43 -2.89 -1.50
CA TYR A 155 -3.29 -4.02 -1.13
C TYR A 155 -4.71 -3.56 -0.81
N SER A 156 -5.70 -4.26 -1.36
CA SER A 156 -7.13 -4.08 -1.07
C SER A 156 -7.80 -5.43 -0.77
N GLY A 157 -9.08 -5.40 -0.44
CA GLY A 157 -9.89 -6.60 -0.25
C GLY A 157 -10.30 -7.28 -1.56
N ASN A 158 -11.06 -8.37 -1.44
CA ASN A 158 -11.64 -9.05 -2.58
C ASN A 158 -12.56 -8.10 -3.39
N LEU A 159 -12.31 -7.95 -4.69
CA LEU A 159 -13.01 -6.99 -5.56
C LEU A 159 -14.52 -7.24 -5.73
N SER A 160 -15.03 -8.39 -5.31
CA SER A 160 -16.48 -8.64 -5.26
C SER A 160 -17.17 -7.99 -4.05
N CYS A 161 -16.39 -7.57 -3.06
CA CYS A 161 -16.85 -7.02 -1.79
C CYS A 161 -16.31 -5.63 -1.49
N TYR A 162 -15.13 -5.31 -2.02
CA TYR A 162 -14.41 -4.09 -1.73
C TYR A 162 -14.17 -3.32 -3.02
N GLY A 163 -14.33 -2.01 -2.93
CA GLY A 163 -13.89 -1.06 -3.96
C GLY A 163 -12.74 -0.22 -3.43
N VAL A 164 -12.22 0.63 -4.30
CA VAL A 164 -11.12 1.54 -3.97
C VAL A 164 -11.37 2.91 -4.55
N ARG A 165 -10.81 3.95 -3.94
CA ARG A 165 -10.76 5.31 -4.50
C ARG A 165 -9.44 5.97 -4.12
N THR A 166 -9.09 7.06 -4.78
CA THR A 166 -7.95 7.87 -4.38
C THR A 166 -8.36 9.24 -3.89
N VAL A 167 -7.47 9.87 -3.13
CA VAL A 167 -7.52 11.30 -2.80
C VAL A 167 -6.17 11.88 -3.20
N VAL A 168 -6.21 12.94 -4.00
CA VAL A 168 -5.01 13.56 -4.55
C VAL A 168 -5.01 15.03 -4.17
N GLU A 169 -3.89 15.49 -3.61
CA GLU A 169 -3.60 16.90 -3.41
C GLU A 169 -2.31 17.25 -4.16
N GLU A 170 -2.42 18.21 -5.09
CA GLU A 170 -1.29 18.65 -5.90
C GLU A 170 -0.85 20.06 -5.53
N ASP A 171 0.46 20.25 -5.45
CA ASP A 171 1.07 21.57 -5.45
C ASP A 171 2.29 21.62 -6.38
N ALA A 172 3.08 22.69 -6.25
CA ALA A 172 4.21 22.95 -7.14
C ALA A 172 5.44 22.07 -6.85
N GLU A 173 5.49 21.44 -5.67
CA GLU A 173 6.63 20.66 -5.18
C GLU A 173 6.26 19.18 -5.03
N GLU A 174 5.02 18.89 -4.64
CA GLU A 174 4.57 17.54 -4.30
C GLU A 174 3.23 17.16 -4.96
N VAL A 175 3.08 15.85 -5.20
CA VAL A 175 1.82 15.18 -5.48
C VAL A 175 1.56 14.23 -4.30
N ARG A 176 0.58 14.57 -3.46
CA ARG A 176 0.23 13.83 -2.25
C ARG A 176 -0.95 12.92 -2.54
N ILE A 177 -0.76 11.62 -2.40
CA ILE A 177 -1.76 10.60 -2.76
C ILE A 177 -2.11 9.74 -1.55
N ALA A 178 -3.40 9.54 -1.32
CA ALA A 178 -3.93 8.49 -0.46
C ALA A 178 -4.73 7.49 -1.30
N THR A 179 -4.59 6.21 -0.98
CA THR A 179 -5.49 5.16 -1.45
C THR A 179 -6.46 4.82 -0.34
N VAL A 180 -7.72 4.61 -0.70
CA VAL A 180 -8.79 4.27 0.25
C VAL A 180 -9.44 2.98 -0.24
N SER A 181 -9.57 2.01 0.66
CA SER A 181 -10.33 0.78 0.43
C SER A 181 -11.57 0.82 1.30
N GLY A 182 -12.68 0.29 0.79
CA GLY A 182 -13.92 0.24 1.55
C GLY A 182 -14.84 -0.82 0.99
N ARG A 183 -15.85 -1.17 1.75
CA ARG A 183 -16.83 -2.17 1.34
C ARG A 183 -17.81 -1.55 0.36
N LEU A 184 -18.20 -2.33 -0.64
CA LEU A 184 -19.25 -1.95 -1.57
C LEU A 184 -20.60 -1.94 -0.85
N PRO A 185 -21.45 -0.90 -1.01
CA PRO A 185 -22.77 -0.85 -0.38
C PRO A 185 -23.64 -2.08 -0.70
N GLU A 186 -23.56 -2.59 -1.92
CA GLU A 186 -24.28 -3.79 -2.36
C GLU A 186 -23.78 -5.10 -1.70
N ALA A 187 -22.57 -5.07 -1.14
CA ALA A 187 -21.94 -6.19 -0.44
C ALA A 187 -22.07 -6.08 1.10
N ALA A 188 -22.74 -5.07 1.64
CA ALA A 188 -22.85 -4.79 3.08
C ALA A 188 -23.36 -6.00 3.90
N ASP A 189 -24.32 -6.74 3.36
CA ASP A 189 -24.92 -7.92 4.01
C ASP A 189 -24.39 -9.25 3.45
N GLN A 190 -23.40 -9.21 2.55
CA GLN A 190 -22.83 -10.40 1.92
C GLN A 190 -21.64 -10.93 2.72
N PRO A 191 -21.42 -12.27 2.78
CA PRO A 191 -20.21 -12.81 3.37
C PRO A 191 -18.99 -12.45 2.49
N CYS A 192 -18.04 -11.72 3.06
CA CYS A 192 -16.80 -11.33 2.39
C CYS A 192 -15.61 -12.07 2.98
N THR A 193 -14.81 -12.71 2.14
CA THR A 193 -13.54 -13.34 2.53
C THR A 193 -12.49 -12.27 2.81
N GLN A 194 -11.63 -12.50 3.80
CA GLN A 194 -10.49 -11.64 4.10
C GLN A 194 -9.28 -12.06 3.26
N GLU A 195 -9.28 -11.63 2.01
CA GLU A 195 -8.18 -11.84 1.06
C GLU A 195 -7.54 -10.49 0.73
N ALA A 196 -6.22 -10.42 0.80
CA ALA A 196 -5.46 -9.25 0.36
C ALA A 196 -5.13 -9.42 -1.13
N LEU A 197 -5.73 -8.58 -1.96
CA LEU A 197 -5.44 -8.51 -3.38
C LEU A 197 -4.47 -7.36 -3.64
N TYR A 198 -3.40 -7.65 -4.36
CA TYR A 198 -2.49 -6.62 -4.86
C TYR A 198 -3.11 -5.97 -6.10
N VAL A 199 -3.45 -4.69 -6.00
CA VAL A 199 -4.19 -3.94 -7.01
C VAL A 199 -3.44 -2.66 -7.39
N SER A 200 -3.85 -2.06 -8.50
CA SER A 200 -3.41 -0.73 -8.89
C SER A 200 -4.55 0.14 -9.37
N VAL A 201 -4.45 1.46 -9.17
CA VAL A 201 -5.36 2.47 -9.73
C VAL A 201 -4.54 3.46 -10.54
N VAL A 202 -5.07 3.88 -11.69
CA VAL A 202 -4.51 4.99 -12.46
C VAL A 202 -5.06 6.30 -11.92
N VAL A 203 -4.16 7.16 -11.45
CA VAL A 203 -4.43 8.50 -10.95
C VAL A 203 -4.13 9.51 -12.04
N GLU A 204 -5.13 10.33 -12.40
CA GLU A 204 -4.98 11.44 -13.33
C GLU A 204 -4.55 12.72 -12.59
N LEU A 205 -3.47 13.34 -13.04
CA LEU A 205 -2.93 14.59 -12.48
C LEU A 205 -3.46 15.83 -13.20
N GLU A 206 -3.63 16.93 -12.46
CA GLU A 206 -4.04 18.24 -12.99
C GLU A 206 -2.93 18.92 -13.82
N GLU A 207 -1.67 18.72 -13.41
CA GLU A 207 -0.47 19.23 -14.10
C GLU A 207 0.55 18.10 -14.33
N PRO A 208 1.51 18.25 -15.25
CA PRO A 208 2.57 17.25 -15.45
C PRO A 208 3.39 16.97 -14.17
N LEU A 209 3.77 15.73 -13.89
CA LEU A 209 4.55 15.35 -12.71
C LEU A 209 5.87 16.13 -12.63
N GLY A 210 6.68 16.07 -13.68
CA GLY A 210 7.93 16.84 -13.79
C GLY A 210 8.94 16.47 -12.70
N ASP A 211 9.41 17.47 -11.94
CA ASP A 211 10.37 17.29 -10.84
C ASP A 211 9.66 17.17 -9.47
N ARG A 212 8.32 17.04 -9.43
CA ARG A 212 7.55 16.96 -8.19
C ARG A 212 7.75 15.60 -7.51
N GLU A 213 7.77 15.61 -6.18
CA GLU A 213 7.86 14.39 -5.38
C GLU A 213 6.47 13.77 -5.22
N VAL A 214 6.37 12.44 -5.35
CA VAL A 214 5.13 11.71 -5.05
C VAL A 214 5.24 11.14 -3.64
N VAL A 215 4.34 11.55 -2.74
CA VAL A 215 4.38 11.16 -1.33
C VAL A 215 2.99 10.77 -0.82
N GLU A 216 2.95 10.11 0.33
CA GLU A 216 1.68 9.75 0.99
C GLU A 216 0.93 10.99 1.49
N LEU A 217 -0.39 11.03 1.26
CA LEU A 217 -1.29 11.99 1.90
C LEU A 217 -1.81 11.39 3.21
N PRO A 218 -1.46 11.91 4.40
CA PRO A 218 -1.95 11.38 5.67
C PRO A 218 -3.39 11.84 5.97
N ASP A 219 -4.06 11.10 6.87
CA ASP A 219 -5.28 11.53 7.57
C ASP A 219 -6.42 12.01 6.65
N VAL A 220 -6.76 11.22 5.63
CA VAL A 220 -7.86 11.57 4.71
C VAL A 220 -9.24 11.42 5.34
N GLU A 221 -10.21 12.17 4.81
CA GLU A 221 -11.62 12.02 5.19
C GLU A 221 -12.18 10.68 4.67
N LEU A 222 -12.83 9.93 5.57
CA LEU A 222 -13.39 8.60 5.35
C LEU A 222 -14.90 8.60 5.62
N ASN A 223 -15.64 7.79 4.87
CA ASN A 223 -17.10 7.63 4.92
C ASN A 223 -17.58 6.41 5.73
#